data_AF-A0A0N4VX14-F1
#
_entry.id   AF-A0A0N4VX14-F1
#
_cell.length_a   1.000
_cell.length_b   1.000
_cell.length_c   1.000
_cell.angle_alpha   90.00
_cell.angle_beta   90.00
_cell.angle_gamma   90.00
#
_symmetry.space_group_name_H-M   'P 1'
#
loop_
_entity.id
_entity.type
_entity.pdbx_description
1 polymer ?
#
loop_
_entity_poly.entity_id
_entity_poly.type
_entity_poly.pdbx_seq_one_letter_code
_entity_poly.pdbx_strand_id
1 'polypeptide(L)'
;LDFFKIHEEFAKYTKEYGSIFTVYLPKPHVVITDFDGVKEAFVKKGDDFIGRSGIFPDTLFQNVENGGVIFSQGENWREQRRASLHILRDFGMGKNLMEEQVLTWVCMK
;
A
#
# COMPACT_ATOMS: atom_id res chain seq x y z
N LEU A 1 -23.49 2.20 1.34
CA LEU A 1 -22.16 1.90 0.78
C LEU A 1 -22.05 0.40 0.62
N ASP A 2 -21.94 -0.10 -0.60
CA ASP A 2 -21.56 -1.51 -0.82
C ASP A 2 -20.03 -1.60 -0.67
N PHE A 3 -19.56 -2.27 0.38
CA PHE A 3 -18.13 -2.39 0.65
C PHE A 3 -17.39 -3.23 -0.40
N PHE A 4 -18.06 -4.15 -1.09
CA PHE A 4 -17.43 -4.95 -2.16
C PHE A 4 -17.21 -4.14 -3.44
N LYS A 5 -17.93 -3.03 -3.59
CA LYS A 5 -17.90 -2.16 -4.78
C LYS A 5 -17.62 -0.70 -4.44
N ILE A 6 -16.82 -0.47 -3.39
CA ILE A 6 -16.57 0.88 -2.89
C ILE A 6 -15.96 1.82 -3.94
N HIS A 7 -15.16 1.29 -4.85
CA HIS A 7 -14.56 2.04 -5.96
C HIS A 7 -15.60 2.54 -6.96
N GLU A 8 -16.68 1.78 -7.22
CA GLU A 8 -17.79 2.21 -8.08
C GLU A 8 -18.59 3.33 -7.40
N GLU A 9 -18.83 3.21 -6.10
CA GLU A 9 -19.54 4.23 -5.31
C GLU A 9 -18.75 5.54 -5.24
N PHE A 10 -17.43 5.47 -5.00
CA PHE A 10 -16.57 6.65 -5.02
C PHE A 10 -16.53 7.30 -6.40
N ALA A 11 -16.50 6.53 -7.49
CA ALA A 11 -16.57 7.09 -8.84
C ALA A 11 -17.91 7.81 -9.13
N LYS A 12 -19.02 7.39 -8.51
CA LYS A 12 -20.28 8.13 -8.57
C LYS A 12 -20.18 9.45 -7.79
N TYR A 13 -19.66 9.41 -6.57
CA TYR A 13 -19.50 10.60 -5.73
C TYR A 13 -18.53 11.63 -6.33
N THR A 14 -17.52 11.21 -7.08
CA THR A 14 -16.65 12.13 -7.83
C THR A 14 -17.45 13.07 -8.75
N LYS A 15 -18.56 12.61 -9.33
CA LYS A 15 -19.39 13.44 -10.22
C LYS A 15 -20.17 14.52 -9.48
N GLU A 16 -20.44 14.32 -8.19
CA GLU A 16 -21.24 15.21 -7.36
C GLU A 16 -20.37 16.15 -6.51
N TYR A 17 -19.32 15.60 -5.88
CA TYR A 17 -18.46 16.31 -4.92
C TYR A 17 -17.11 16.74 -5.51
N GLY A 18 -16.77 16.28 -6.72
CA GLY A 18 -15.49 16.54 -7.37
C GLY A 18 -14.42 15.50 -7.05
N SER A 19 -13.19 15.73 -7.53
CA SER A 19 -12.13 14.72 -7.51
C SER A 19 -11.56 14.39 -6.12
N ILE A 20 -11.71 15.31 -5.16
CA ILE A 20 -11.23 15.17 -3.78
C ILE A 20 -12.40 15.44 -2.84
N PHE A 21 -12.74 14.45 -2.02
CA PHE A 21 -13.82 14.56 -1.05
C PHE A 21 -13.52 13.77 0.22
N THR A 22 -14.24 14.05 1.30
CA THR A 22 -14.10 13.33 2.58
C THR A 22 -15.32 12.47 2.82
N VAL A 23 -15.10 11.19 3.12
CA VAL A 23 -16.13 10.26 3.57
C VAL A 23 -15.92 9.93 5.05
N TYR A 24 -17.02 9.78 5.79
CA TYR A 24 -16.97 9.40 7.21
C TYR A 24 -17.27 7.92 7.36
N LEU A 25 -16.26 7.13 7.73
CA LEU A 25 -16.36 5.70 8.04
C LEU A 25 -15.75 5.44 9.43
N PRO A 26 -16.57 5.50 10.48
CA PRO A 26 -16.23 5.91 11.86
C PRO A 26 -15.21 7.05 12.10
N LYS A 27 -14.25 7.25 11.21
CA LYS A 27 -13.27 8.33 11.14
C LYS A 27 -13.34 9.00 9.75
N PRO A 28 -12.87 10.25 9.61
CA PRO A 28 -12.81 10.90 8.31
C PRO A 28 -11.72 10.27 7.43
N HIS A 29 -12.07 9.99 6.18
CA HIS A 29 -11.15 9.53 5.14
C HIS A 29 -11.22 10.45 3.95
N VAL A 30 -10.06 10.97 3.54
CA VAL A 30 -9.93 11.77 2.32
C VAL A 30 -9.76 10.81 1.14
N VAL A 31 -10.65 10.91 0.16
CA VAL A 31 -10.63 10.13 -1.07
C VAL A 31 -10.14 11.03 -2.19
N ILE A 32 -9.13 10.54 -2.92
CA ILE A 32 -8.56 11.19 -4.10
C ILE A 32 -8.85 10.28 -5.29
N THR A 33 -9.48 10.83 -6.33
CA THR A 33 -9.97 10.03 -7.47
C THR A 33 -9.30 10.39 -8.80
N ASP A 34 -8.62 11.53 -8.88
CA ASP A 34 -7.90 11.98 -10.06
C ASP A 34 -6.39 11.65 -9.99
N PHE A 35 -5.78 11.47 -11.16
CA PHE A 35 -4.37 11.13 -11.27
C PHE A 35 -3.44 12.23 -10.74
N ASP A 36 -3.77 13.50 -11.00
CA ASP A 36 -2.93 14.62 -10.60
C ASP A 36 -2.88 14.76 -9.08
N GLY A 37 -4.02 14.63 -8.40
CA GLY A 37 -4.12 14.57 -6.94
C GLY A 37 -3.36 13.38 -6.35
N VAL A 38 -3.48 12.19 -6.94
CA VAL A 38 -2.73 10.99 -6.50
C VAL A 38 -1.22 11.22 -6.65
N LYS A 39 -0.78 11.78 -7.77
CA LYS A 39 0.63 12.08 -8.02
C LYS A 39 1.15 13.18 -7.09
N GLU A 40 0.36 14.20 -6.81
CA GLU A 40 0.74 15.24 -5.86
C GLU A 40 0.90 14.68 -4.44
N ALA A 41 -0.08 13.90 -3.97
CA ALA A 41 -0.05 13.33 -2.62
C ALA A 41 1.09 12.32 -2.45
N PHE A 42 1.18 11.30 -3.31
CA PHE A 42 2.09 10.17 -3.10
C PHE A 42 3.49 10.35 -3.68
N VAL A 43 3.68 11.24 -4.66
CA VAL A 43 5.00 11.46 -5.29
C VAL A 43 5.62 12.78 -4.84
N LYS A 44 4.89 13.91 -4.97
CA LYS A 44 5.45 15.23 -4.63
C LYS A 44 5.51 15.47 -3.12
N LYS A 45 4.45 15.08 -2.40
CA LYS A 45 4.32 15.20 -0.94
C LYS A 45 4.43 13.86 -0.23
N GLY A 46 5.17 12.92 -0.81
CA GLY A 46 5.21 11.52 -0.35
C GLY A 46 5.58 11.36 1.13
N ASP A 47 6.44 12.24 1.66
CA ASP A 47 6.81 12.22 3.08
C ASP A 47 5.65 12.58 4.01
N ASP A 48 4.73 13.46 3.59
CA ASP A 48 3.54 13.83 4.36
C ASP A 48 2.50 12.69 4.36
N PHE A 49 2.47 11.88 3.29
CA PHE A 49 1.52 10.78 3.09
C PHE A 49 2.13 9.38 3.36
N ILE A 50 3.28 9.31 4.04
CA ILE A 50 4.01 8.06 4.25
C ILE A 50 3.39 7.14 5.32
N GLY A 51 2.49 7.66 6.15
CA GLY A 51 1.89 6.96 7.28
C GLY A 51 1.01 5.75 6.90
N ARG A 52 0.66 4.95 7.91
CA ARG A 52 -0.35 3.87 7.80
C ARG A 52 -1.50 4.17 8.74
N SER A 53 -2.70 3.72 8.38
CA SER A 53 -3.89 4.06 9.16
C SER A 53 -3.86 3.48 10.57
N GLY A 54 -3.23 2.31 10.77
CA GLY A 54 -3.10 1.67 12.09
C GLY A 54 -4.45 1.37 12.75
N ILE A 55 -5.51 1.29 11.95
CA ILE A 55 -6.87 0.98 12.40
C ILE A 55 -7.26 -0.40 11.90
N PHE A 56 -8.29 -0.98 12.49
CA PHE A 56 -8.91 -2.20 11.96
C PHE A 56 -9.28 -2.02 10.47
N PRO A 57 -8.98 -3.00 9.58
CA PRO A 57 -8.45 -4.33 9.86
C PRO A 57 -6.91 -4.43 9.84
N ASP A 58 -6.17 -3.36 9.57
CA ASP A 58 -4.70 -3.38 9.45
C ASP A 58 -4.03 -4.01 10.68
N THR A 59 -4.57 -3.73 11.87
CA THR A 59 -4.06 -4.25 13.14
C THR A 59 -4.26 -5.76 13.31
N LEU A 60 -5.20 -6.39 12.62
CA LEU A 60 -5.39 -7.85 12.66
C LEU A 60 -4.20 -8.60 12.05
N PHE A 61 -3.54 -7.99 11.07
CA PHE A 61 -2.42 -8.60 10.37
C PHE A 61 -1.07 -8.33 11.06
N GLN A 62 -1.06 -7.57 12.15
CA GLN A 62 0.14 -7.30 12.93
C GLN A 62 0.21 -8.21 14.15
N ASN A 63 1.07 -9.23 14.08
CA ASN A 63 1.36 -10.10 15.23
C ASN A 63 2.25 -9.42 16.28
N VAL A 64 2.96 -8.36 15.89
CA VAL A 64 3.88 -7.59 16.73
C VAL A 64 3.63 -6.12 16.46
N GLU A 65 3.61 -5.32 17.54
CA GLU A 65 3.46 -3.87 17.44
C GLU A 65 4.55 -3.28 16.55
N ASN A 66 4.13 -2.46 15.57
CA ASN A 66 5.01 -1.82 14.61
C ASN A 66 5.95 -2.79 13.84
N GLY A 67 5.60 -4.07 13.74
CA GLY A 67 6.43 -5.10 13.09
C GLY A 67 6.26 -5.18 11.57
N GLY A 68 7.26 -5.78 10.89
CA GLY A 68 7.21 -6.08 9.46
C GLY A 68 7.44 -4.87 8.54
N VAL A 69 6.99 -4.97 7.29
CA VAL A 69 7.20 -3.96 6.23
C VAL A 69 5.90 -3.29 5.76
N ILE A 70 4.76 -3.97 5.88
CA ILE A 70 3.49 -3.52 5.30
C ILE A 70 2.81 -2.46 6.18
N PHE A 71 2.70 -2.75 7.48
CA PHE A 71 1.93 -1.95 8.44
C PHE A 71 2.79 -1.22 9.48
N SER A 72 4.11 -1.41 9.47
CA SER A 72 5.04 -0.65 10.33
C SER A 72 5.20 0.79 9.86
N GLN A 73 5.70 1.67 10.75
CA GLN A 73 5.90 3.09 10.51
C GLN A 73 7.23 3.60 11.09
N GLY A 74 7.58 4.83 10.71
CA GLY A 74 8.75 5.54 11.21
C GLY A 74 10.07 4.89 10.79
N GLU A 75 11.09 5.03 11.63
CA GLU A 75 12.43 4.53 11.34
C GLU A 75 12.48 3.00 11.26
N ASN A 76 11.66 2.31 12.08
CA ASN A 76 11.56 0.85 12.01
C ASN A 76 11.10 0.38 10.63
N TRP A 77 10.08 1.01 10.04
CA TRP A 77 9.65 0.70 8.68
C TRP A 77 10.74 0.96 7.64
N ARG A 78 11.48 2.06 7.76
CA ARG A 78 12.56 2.41 6.84
C ARG A 78 13.65 1.35 6.82
N GLU A 79 14.11 0.91 7.99
CA GLU A 79 15.14 -0.11 8.13
C GLU A 79 14.65 -1.49 7.68
N GLN A 80 13.45 -1.91 8.10
CA GLN A 80 12.86 -3.18 7.67
C GLN A 80 12.68 -3.24 6.14
N ARG A 81 12.21 -2.15 5.53
CA ARG A 81 12.05 -2.04 4.07
C ARG A 81 13.41 -2.11 3.36
N ARG A 82 14.41 -1.38 3.86
CA ARG A 82 15.78 -1.37 3.30
C ARG A 82 16.38 -2.78 3.33
N ALA A 83 16.36 -3.43 4.49
CA ALA A 83 16.88 -4.77 4.67
C ALA A 83 16.15 -5.78 3.78
N SER A 84 14.81 -5.77 3.78
CA SER A 84 14.01 -6.68 2.96
C SER A 84 14.28 -6.53 1.46
N LEU A 85 14.39 -5.30 0.95
CA LEU A 85 14.72 -5.05 -0.45
C LEU A 85 16.14 -5.50 -0.81
N HIS A 86 17.09 -5.37 0.10
CA HIS A 86 18.45 -5.88 -0.09
C HIS A 86 18.44 -7.41 -0.20
N ILE A 87 17.83 -8.07 0.77
CA ILE A 87 17.69 -9.53 0.81
C ILE A 87 17.03 -10.06 -0.46
N LEU A 88 15.91 -9.45 -0.91
CA LEU A 88 15.23 -9.87 -2.13
C LEU A 88 16.11 -9.75 -3.39
N ARG A 89 16.95 -8.71 -3.48
CA ARG A 89 17.90 -8.53 -4.60
C ARG A 89 19.04 -9.54 -4.57
N ASP A 90 19.48 -9.96 -3.37
CA ASP A 90 20.47 -11.01 -3.20
C ASP A 90 19.90 -12.37 -3.61
N PHE A 91 18.63 -12.63 -3.29
CA PHE A 91 17.88 -13.80 -3.77
C PHE A 91 17.55 -13.76 -5.28
N GLY A 92 17.91 -12.70 -5.99
CA GLY A 92 17.76 -12.63 -7.45
C GLY A 92 16.56 -11.84 -7.95
N MET A 93 15.78 -11.17 -7.09
CA MET A 93 14.69 -10.29 -7.54
C MET A 93 15.21 -9.22 -8.51
N GLY A 94 14.68 -9.21 -9.73
CA GLY A 94 15.11 -8.32 -10.81
C GLY A 94 16.37 -8.79 -11.56
N LYS A 95 16.80 -10.04 -11.38
CA LYS A 95 17.88 -10.71 -12.11
C LYS A 95 17.36 -12.02 -12.72
N ASN A 96 18.08 -12.55 -13.70
CA ASN A 96 17.77 -13.84 -14.35
C ASN A 96 17.72 -15.02 -13.36
N LEU A 97 18.44 -14.93 -12.23
CA LEU A 97 18.45 -15.96 -11.20
C LEU A 97 17.04 -16.28 -10.64
N MET A 98 16.17 -15.27 -10.50
CA MET A 98 14.79 -15.50 -10.04
C MET A 98 13.97 -16.26 -11.10
N GLU A 99 14.19 -15.95 -12.37
CA GLU A 99 13.54 -16.65 -13.48
C GLU A 99 13.95 -18.13 -13.51
N GLU A 100 15.24 -18.43 -13.36
CA GLU A 100 15.76 -19.79 -13.27
C GLU A 100 15.17 -20.57 -12.09
N GLN A 101 15.04 -19.93 -10.93
CA GLN A 101 14.38 -20.56 -9.78
C GLN A 101 12.91 -20.84 -10.08
N VAL A 102 12.15 -19.86 -10.57
CA VAL A 102 10.73 -20.06 -10.92
C VAL A 102 10.55 -21.20 -11.92
N LEU A 103 11.38 -21.27 -12.96
CA LEU A 103 11.35 -22.37 -13.94
C LEU A 103 11.66 -23.72 -13.30
N THR A 104 12.65 -23.78 -12.40
CA THR A 104 12.97 -25.01 -11.66
C THR A 104 11.78 -25.48 -10.83
N TRP A 105 11.13 -24.58 -10.10
CA TRP A 105 9.94 -24.91 -9.29
C TRP A 105 8.74 -25.36 -10.13
N VAL A 106 8.56 -24.78 -11.33
CA VAL A 106 7.49 -25.19 -12.26
C VAL A 106 7.78 -26.55 -12.89
N CYS A 107 9.01 -26.82 -13.31
CA CYS A 107 9.40 -28.10 -13.93
C CYS A 107 9.47 -29.28 -12.94
N MET A 108 9.53 -29.00 -11.63
CA MET A 108 9.44 -30.03 -10.57
C MET A 108 8.01 -30.38 -10.17
N LYS A 109 6.99 -29.73 -10.75
CA LYS A 109 5.57 -30.11 -10.66
C LYS A 109 5.13 -30.86 -11.91
#